data_AF-A0A1M7DQD5-F1
#
_entry.id   AF-A0A1M7DQD5-F1
#
_cell.length_a   1.000
_cell.length_b   1.000
_cell.length_c   1.000
_cell.angle_alpha   90.00
_cell.angle_beta   90.00
_cell.angle_gamma   90.00
#
_symmetry.space_group_name_H-M   'P 1'
#
loop_
_entity.id
_entity.type
_entity.pdbx_description
1 polymer ?
#
loop_
_entity_poly.entity_id
_entity_poly.type
_entity_poly.pdbx_seq_one_letter_code
_entity_poly.pdbx_strand_id
1 'polypeptide(L)'
;MSFKKIFIEKNDSAINGEINQLQTGQNYFQDYINKVFDLGITDIESDDLEQLFANPKCFITDKLTKGETLQVAGMNLNKEKVFELLEKPAGTESLIMEIEADILDKTKREYFVWNVKNYKIENRNVVISAETLEFIANKYSLFIENENQQLAYNKLKEIERLMNEINSLQGRKISLDMELNDFMKKDSNHLLKLDSHFIKSFK
;
A
#
# COMPACT_ATOMS: atom_id res chain seq x y z
N MET A 1 27.12 -0.43 -17.24
CA MET A 1 26.44 -1.41 -16.38
C MET A 1 25.53 -0.64 -15.42
N SER A 2 24.32 -1.13 -15.12
CA SER A 2 23.44 -0.48 -14.14
C SER A 2 23.90 -0.84 -12.72
N PHE A 3 24.01 0.14 -11.83
CA PHE A 3 24.36 -0.09 -10.43
C PHE A 3 23.25 -0.87 -9.74
N LYS A 4 23.59 -1.98 -9.06
CA LYS A 4 22.62 -2.78 -8.30
C LYS A 4 22.38 -2.12 -6.95
N LYS A 5 21.12 -1.75 -6.67
CA LYS A 5 20.74 -1.17 -5.37
C LYS A 5 21.14 -2.10 -4.22
N ILE A 6 21.68 -1.52 -3.15
CA ILE A 6 22.09 -2.25 -1.93
C ILE A 6 21.22 -1.77 -0.77
N PHE A 7 20.52 -2.70 -0.13
CA PHE A 7 19.69 -2.42 1.05
C PHE A 7 20.56 -2.07 2.26
N ILE A 8 20.19 -1.04 3.02
CA ILE A 8 20.87 -0.64 4.26
C ILE A 8 19.99 -0.93 5.48
N GLU A 9 18.84 -0.28 5.56
CA GLU A 9 17.92 -0.40 6.68
C GLU A 9 16.49 -0.06 6.25
N LYS A 10 15.52 -0.42 7.08
CA LYS A 10 14.11 -0.07 6.90
C LYS A 10 13.50 0.40 8.22
N ASN A 11 12.50 1.26 8.12
CA ASN A 11 11.71 1.72 9.26
C ASN A 11 10.47 0.83 9.42
N ASP A 12 10.62 -0.29 10.13
CA ASP A 12 9.52 -1.24 10.36
C ASP A 12 8.34 -0.59 11.12
N SER A 13 8.60 0.38 12.01
CA SER A 13 7.52 1.08 12.72
C SER A 13 6.66 1.93 11.78
N ALA A 14 7.28 2.61 10.81
CA ALA A 14 6.55 3.40 9.82
C ALA A 14 5.80 2.50 8.83
N ILE A 15 6.43 1.40 8.39
CA ILE A 15 5.79 0.39 7.54
C ILE A 15 4.55 -0.18 8.22
N ASN A 16 4.69 -0.67 9.45
CA ASN A 16 3.58 -1.24 10.20
C ASN A 16 2.50 -0.19 10.51
N GLY A 17 2.90 1.05 10.78
CA GLY A 17 1.97 2.17 10.97
C GLY A 17 1.08 2.42 9.76
N GLU A 18 1.67 2.48 8.56
CA GLU A 18 0.91 2.69 7.31
C GLU A 18 0.06 1.47 6.93
N ILE A 19 0.58 0.25 7.10
CA ILE A 19 -0.20 -0.98 6.89
C ILE A 19 -1.41 -1.03 7.81
N ASN A 20 -1.26 -0.67 9.10
CA ASN A 20 -2.36 -0.64 10.05
C ASN A 20 -3.43 0.40 9.69
N GLN A 21 -3.06 1.53 9.06
CA GLN A 21 -4.03 2.50 8.57
C GLN A 21 -4.90 1.93 7.43
N LEU A 22 -4.33 1.06 6.59
CA LEU A 22 -5.05 0.40 5.51
C LEU A 22 -5.99 -0.72 6.01
N GLN A 23 -5.78 -1.26 7.22
CA GLN A 23 -6.68 -2.29 7.77
C GLN A 23 -8.12 -1.78 7.96
N THR A 24 -8.31 -0.50 8.29
CA THR A 24 -9.65 0.11 8.37
C THR A 24 -10.34 0.07 7.01
N GLY A 25 -9.62 0.35 5.93
CA GLY A 25 -10.15 0.25 4.57
C GLY A 25 -10.42 -1.20 4.15
N GLN A 26 -9.58 -2.14 4.56
CA GLN A 26 -9.80 -3.56 4.34
C GLN A 26 -11.16 -4.02 4.89
N ASN A 27 -11.47 -3.67 6.14
CA ASN A 27 -12.76 -4.03 6.76
C ASN A 27 -13.94 -3.33 6.06
N TYR A 28 -13.79 -2.04 5.75
CA TYR A 28 -14.81 -1.28 5.02
C TYR A 28 -15.17 -1.93 3.68
N PHE A 29 -14.18 -2.32 2.88
CA PHE A 29 -14.41 -2.98 1.60
C PHE A 29 -14.92 -4.42 1.76
N GLN A 30 -14.48 -5.13 2.80
CA GLN A 30 -14.97 -6.47 3.10
C GLN A 30 -16.49 -6.48 3.33
N ASP A 31 -17.03 -5.47 3.99
CA ASP A 31 -18.47 -5.36 4.23
C ASP A 31 -19.27 -5.30 2.92
N TYR A 32 -18.79 -4.56 1.91
CA TYR A 32 -19.44 -4.53 0.59
C TYR A 32 -19.28 -5.86 -0.15
N ILE A 33 -18.11 -6.49 -0.09
CA ILE A 33 -17.89 -7.80 -0.73
C ILE A 33 -18.76 -8.88 -0.10
N ASN A 34 -18.96 -8.87 1.22
CA ASN A 34 -19.90 -9.77 1.89
C ASN A 34 -21.33 -9.57 1.35
N LYS A 35 -21.79 -8.31 1.24
CA LYS A 35 -23.10 -8.01 0.66
C LYS A 35 -23.23 -8.48 -0.79
N VAL A 36 -22.17 -8.37 -1.60
CA VAL A 36 -22.17 -8.91 -2.97
C VAL A 36 -22.33 -10.44 -2.96
N PHE A 37 -21.62 -11.15 -2.07
CA PHE A 37 -21.80 -12.60 -1.90
C PHE A 37 -23.21 -12.96 -1.42
N ASP A 38 -23.83 -12.16 -0.56
CA ASP A 38 -25.21 -12.36 -0.08
C ASP A 38 -26.26 -12.23 -1.21
N LEU A 39 -25.94 -11.49 -2.28
CA LEU A 39 -26.76 -11.46 -3.51
C LEU A 39 -26.60 -12.73 -4.37
N GLY A 40 -25.77 -13.69 -3.95
CA GLY A 40 -25.51 -14.93 -4.69
C GLY A 40 -24.47 -14.78 -5.81
N ILE A 41 -23.78 -13.63 -5.90
CA ILE A 41 -22.67 -13.42 -6.82
C ILE A 41 -21.42 -14.06 -6.22
N THR A 42 -20.92 -15.13 -6.85
CA THR A 42 -19.80 -15.91 -6.29
C THR A 42 -18.51 -15.82 -7.10
N ASP A 43 -18.60 -15.37 -8.35
CA ASP A 43 -17.53 -15.24 -9.34
C ASP A 43 -16.90 -13.84 -9.29
N ILE A 44 -16.32 -13.51 -8.14
CA ILE A 44 -15.59 -12.26 -7.93
C ILE A 44 -14.08 -12.50 -8.14
N GLU A 45 -13.48 -11.68 -8.99
CA GLU A 45 -12.06 -11.67 -9.36
C GLU A 45 -11.26 -10.67 -8.51
N SER A 46 -9.93 -10.74 -8.59
CA SER A 46 -9.00 -9.90 -7.79
C SER A 46 -9.29 -8.41 -7.89
N ASP A 47 -9.55 -7.93 -9.11
CA ASP A 47 -9.58 -6.50 -9.44
C ASP A 47 -11.01 -5.95 -9.54
N ASP A 48 -12.01 -6.79 -9.24
CA ASP A 48 -13.43 -6.44 -9.29
C ASP A 48 -13.84 -5.37 -8.29
N LEU A 49 -13.06 -5.22 -7.20
CA LEU A 49 -13.34 -4.20 -6.18
C LEU A 49 -13.27 -2.79 -6.78
N GLU A 50 -12.32 -2.52 -7.68
CA GLU A 50 -12.23 -1.22 -8.35
C GLU A 50 -13.45 -0.98 -9.25
N GLN A 51 -13.88 -2.01 -9.99
CA GLN A 51 -15.05 -1.91 -10.87
C GLN A 51 -16.34 -1.68 -10.11
N LEU A 52 -16.52 -2.36 -8.97
CA LEU A 52 -17.66 -2.18 -8.08
C LEU A 52 -17.81 -0.72 -7.63
N PHE A 53 -16.71 -0.06 -7.27
CA PHE A 53 -16.73 1.35 -6.84
C PHE A 53 -16.65 2.35 -7.99
N ALA A 54 -16.27 1.93 -9.20
CA ALA A 54 -16.28 2.79 -10.38
C ALA A 54 -17.67 2.88 -11.02
N ASN A 55 -18.37 1.74 -11.14
CA ASN A 55 -19.73 1.67 -11.68
C ASN A 55 -20.48 0.46 -11.10
N PRO A 56 -21.07 0.60 -9.89
CA PRO A 56 -21.68 -0.52 -9.17
C PRO A 56 -22.83 -1.17 -9.95
N LYS A 57 -23.63 -0.37 -10.66
CA LYS A 57 -24.73 -0.87 -11.48
C LYS A 57 -24.24 -1.76 -12.63
N CYS A 58 -23.26 -1.29 -13.41
CA CYS A 58 -22.69 -2.09 -14.49
C CYS A 58 -22.03 -3.37 -13.95
N PHE A 59 -21.26 -3.25 -12.86
CA PHE A 59 -20.58 -4.36 -12.24
C PHE A 59 -21.55 -5.47 -11.81
N ILE A 60 -22.58 -5.13 -11.02
CA ILE A 60 -23.58 -6.11 -10.56
C ILE A 60 -24.32 -6.74 -11.75
N THR A 61 -24.64 -5.93 -12.77
CA THR A 61 -25.29 -6.45 -13.98
C THR A 61 -24.42 -7.50 -14.66
N ASP A 62 -23.13 -7.20 -14.86
CA ASP A 62 -22.19 -8.11 -15.51
C ASP A 62 -22.07 -9.43 -14.73
N LYS A 63 -21.99 -9.36 -13.40
CA LYS A 63 -21.90 -10.55 -12.57
C LYS A 63 -23.18 -11.39 -12.59
N LEU A 64 -24.36 -10.75 -12.57
CA LEU A 64 -25.64 -11.45 -12.65
C LEU A 64 -25.87 -12.08 -14.04
N THR A 65 -25.38 -11.46 -15.11
CA THR A 65 -25.49 -12.01 -16.48
C THR A 65 -24.27 -12.84 -16.90
N LYS A 66 -23.27 -13.02 -16.02
CA LYS A 66 -21.99 -13.68 -16.34
C LYS A 66 -21.29 -13.08 -17.57
N GLY A 67 -21.43 -11.76 -17.75
CA GLY A 67 -20.87 -11.03 -18.89
C GLY A 67 -21.60 -11.22 -20.22
N GLU A 68 -22.73 -11.93 -20.24
CA GLU A 68 -23.51 -12.11 -21.47
C GLU A 68 -24.16 -10.80 -21.93
N THR A 69 -24.06 -10.52 -23.24
CA THR A 69 -24.74 -9.37 -23.85
C THR A 69 -26.16 -9.76 -24.20
N LEU A 70 -27.15 -9.18 -23.51
CA LEU A 70 -28.55 -9.44 -23.80
C LEU A 70 -29.00 -8.70 -25.08
N GLN A 71 -29.76 -9.43 -25.90
CA GLN A 71 -30.37 -8.90 -27.11
C GLN A 71 -31.89 -8.90 -27.00
N VAL A 72 -32.52 -7.81 -27.42
CA VAL A 72 -33.97 -7.72 -27.63
C VAL A 72 -34.22 -7.31 -29.07
N ALA A 73 -34.97 -8.14 -29.81
CA ALA A 73 -35.24 -7.94 -31.23
C ALA A 73 -33.97 -7.72 -32.09
N GLY A 74 -32.87 -8.41 -31.76
CA GLY A 74 -31.59 -8.31 -32.47
C GLY A 74 -30.75 -7.06 -32.14
N MET A 75 -31.20 -6.21 -31.21
CA MET A 75 -30.43 -5.08 -30.70
C MET A 75 -29.76 -5.44 -29.37
N ASN A 76 -28.46 -5.17 -29.27
CA ASN A 76 -27.73 -5.28 -28.00
C ASN A 76 -28.24 -4.19 -27.04
N LEU A 77 -28.64 -4.61 -25.83
CA LEU A 77 -28.97 -3.67 -24.76
C LEU A 77 -27.71 -3.19 -24.05
N ASN A 78 -27.72 -1.94 -23.61
CA ASN A 78 -26.69 -1.45 -22.70
C ASN A 78 -26.94 -1.99 -21.28
N LYS A 79 -25.89 -2.01 -20.44
CA LYS A 79 -25.94 -2.61 -19.11
C LYS A 79 -26.98 -1.98 -18.20
N GLU A 80 -27.21 -0.66 -18.31
CA GLU A 80 -28.23 0.04 -17.53
C GLU A 80 -29.65 -0.46 -17.84
N LYS A 81 -29.98 -0.64 -19.13
CA LYS A 81 -31.29 -1.21 -19.51
C LYS A 81 -31.42 -2.67 -19.14
N VAL A 82 -30.32 -3.43 -19.23
CA VAL A 82 -30.31 -4.82 -18.75
C VAL A 82 -30.61 -4.88 -17.25
N PHE A 83 -29.99 -3.99 -16.47
CA PHE A 83 -30.24 -3.89 -15.04
C PHE A 83 -31.71 -3.63 -14.71
N GLU A 84 -32.39 -2.76 -15.48
CA GLU A 84 -33.83 -2.49 -15.29
C GLU A 84 -34.71 -3.71 -15.58
N LEU A 85 -34.33 -4.54 -16.56
CA LEU A 85 -35.13 -5.66 -17.05
C LEU A 85 -34.88 -6.97 -16.31
N LEU A 86 -33.71 -7.15 -15.70
CA LEU A 86 -33.34 -8.37 -15.00
C LEU A 86 -34.06 -8.48 -13.64
N GLU A 87 -34.53 -9.68 -13.31
CA GLU A 87 -34.96 -10.02 -11.96
C GLU A 87 -33.74 -10.05 -11.04
N LYS A 88 -33.69 -9.11 -10.09
CA LYS A 88 -32.53 -8.88 -9.23
C LYS A 88 -32.77 -9.54 -7.87
N PRO A 89 -31.74 -10.12 -7.24
CA PRO A 89 -31.80 -10.53 -5.84
C PRO A 89 -32.20 -9.37 -4.93
N ALA A 90 -32.93 -9.68 -3.85
CA ALA A 90 -33.32 -8.69 -2.85
C ALA A 90 -32.08 -8.00 -2.25
N GLY A 91 -32.14 -6.67 -2.09
CA GLY A 91 -31.03 -5.87 -1.57
C GLY A 91 -30.06 -5.33 -2.62
N THR A 92 -30.16 -5.76 -3.89
CA THR A 92 -29.31 -5.27 -4.98
C THR A 92 -29.36 -3.73 -5.11
N GLU A 93 -30.55 -3.15 -5.14
CA GLU A 93 -30.71 -1.69 -5.27
C GLU A 93 -30.18 -0.95 -4.04
N SER A 94 -30.41 -1.49 -2.85
CA SER A 94 -29.91 -0.91 -1.60
C SER A 94 -28.38 -0.89 -1.56
N LEU A 95 -27.73 -1.97 -2.00
CA LEU A 95 -26.27 -2.04 -2.09
C LEU A 95 -25.71 -0.99 -3.05
N ILE A 96 -26.30 -0.87 -4.25
CA ILE A 96 -25.86 0.11 -5.24
C ILE A 96 -26.02 1.53 -4.69
N MET A 97 -27.17 1.86 -4.10
CA MET A 97 -27.41 3.18 -3.50
C MET A 97 -26.44 3.49 -2.36
N GLU A 98 -26.09 2.50 -1.54
CA GLU A 98 -25.14 2.66 -0.44
C GLU A 98 -23.72 2.95 -0.98
N ILE A 99 -23.28 2.24 -2.02
CA ILE A 99 -21.99 2.50 -2.67
C ILE A 99 -21.98 3.88 -3.31
N GLU A 100 -23.02 4.25 -4.05
CA GLU A 100 -23.14 5.57 -4.69
C GLU A 100 -23.15 6.71 -3.66
N ALA A 101 -23.82 6.52 -2.53
CA ALA A 101 -23.82 7.47 -1.42
C ALA A 101 -22.41 7.67 -0.85
N ASP A 102 -21.66 6.58 -0.63
CA ASP A 102 -20.29 6.64 -0.12
C ASP A 102 -19.29 7.24 -1.12
N ILE A 103 -19.52 7.08 -2.43
CA ILE A 103 -18.75 7.75 -3.50
C ILE A 103 -19.00 9.27 -3.47
N LEU A 104 -20.23 9.70 -3.17
CA LEU A 104 -20.60 11.11 -3.11
C LEU A 104 -20.18 11.77 -1.78
N ASP A 105 -20.17 11.01 -0.68
CA ASP A 105 -19.68 11.48 0.62
C ASP A 105 -18.17 11.78 0.55
N LYS A 106 -17.81 13.05 0.81
CA LYS A 106 -16.43 13.50 0.71
C LYS A 106 -15.49 12.72 1.62
N THR A 107 -15.91 12.45 2.86
CA THR A 107 -15.07 11.80 3.87
C THR A 107 -14.82 10.35 3.48
N LYS A 108 -15.87 9.63 3.10
CA LYS A 108 -15.78 8.24 2.64
C LYS A 108 -14.98 8.12 1.35
N ARG A 109 -15.23 9.01 0.39
CA ARG A 109 -14.51 9.02 -0.87
C ARG A 109 -13.00 9.21 -0.69
N GLU A 110 -12.61 10.23 0.08
CA GLU A 110 -11.19 10.57 0.29
C GLU A 110 -10.46 9.51 1.12
N TYR A 111 -11.13 8.96 2.13
CA TYR A 111 -10.51 8.00 3.04
C TYR A 111 -10.49 6.58 2.45
N PHE A 112 -11.56 6.15 1.79
CA PHE A 112 -11.70 4.78 1.28
C PHE A 112 -11.64 4.71 -0.25
N VAL A 113 -12.60 5.30 -0.95
CA VAL A 113 -12.83 5.03 -2.40
C VAL A 113 -11.60 5.35 -3.25
N TRP A 114 -10.91 6.46 -2.99
CA TRP A 114 -9.67 6.81 -3.71
C TRP A 114 -8.53 5.79 -3.52
N ASN A 115 -8.60 5.02 -2.45
CA ASN A 115 -7.61 4.01 -2.09
C ASN A 115 -8.03 2.58 -2.49
N VAL A 116 -9.14 2.41 -3.23
CA VAL A 116 -9.66 1.07 -3.59
C VAL A 116 -8.62 0.19 -4.30
N LYS A 117 -7.78 0.80 -5.16
CA LYS A 117 -6.68 0.14 -5.87
C LYS A 117 -5.59 -0.47 -4.98
N ASN A 118 -5.55 -0.07 -3.71
CA ASN A 118 -4.60 -0.62 -2.75
C ASN A 118 -5.02 -2.00 -2.22
N TYR A 119 -6.20 -2.47 -2.61
CA TYR A 119 -6.80 -3.71 -2.15
C TYR A 119 -7.13 -4.62 -3.34
N LYS A 120 -7.21 -5.91 -3.05
CA LYS A 120 -7.64 -6.95 -3.99
C LYS A 120 -8.48 -7.99 -3.28
N ILE A 121 -9.17 -8.82 -4.04
CA ILE A 121 -10.00 -9.90 -3.51
C ILE A 121 -9.28 -11.23 -3.67
N GLU A 122 -9.03 -11.92 -2.56
CA GLU A 122 -8.42 -13.25 -2.53
C GLU A 122 -9.21 -14.18 -1.61
N ASN A 123 -9.66 -15.32 -2.14
CA ASN A 123 -10.41 -16.32 -1.38
C ASN A 123 -11.60 -15.70 -0.61
N ARG A 124 -12.38 -14.83 -1.28
CA ARG A 124 -13.51 -14.06 -0.72
C ARG A 124 -13.14 -13.00 0.33
N ASN A 125 -11.86 -12.76 0.57
CA ASN A 125 -11.39 -11.74 1.50
C ASN A 125 -10.78 -10.58 0.74
N VAL A 126 -11.08 -9.37 1.18
CA VAL A 126 -10.34 -8.18 0.79
C VAL A 126 -9.01 -8.21 1.52
N VAL A 127 -7.92 -8.08 0.78
CA VAL A 127 -6.55 -8.02 1.29
C VAL A 127 -5.82 -6.84 0.66
N ILE A 128 -4.81 -6.32 1.35
CA ILE A 128 -3.94 -5.27 0.79
C ILE A 128 -3.14 -5.89 -0.37
N SER A 129 -3.04 -5.19 -1.49
CA SER A 129 -2.34 -5.68 -2.67
C SER A 129 -0.84 -5.83 -2.40
N ALA A 130 -0.21 -6.82 -3.05
CA ALA A 130 1.24 -7.04 -2.91
C ALA A 130 2.04 -5.83 -3.42
N GLU A 131 1.56 -5.18 -4.49
CA GLU A 131 2.16 -3.97 -5.03
C GLU A 131 2.14 -2.82 -4.01
N THR A 132 1.04 -2.62 -3.29
CA THR A 132 0.96 -1.62 -2.22
C THR A 132 1.90 -1.96 -1.07
N LEU A 133 1.95 -3.23 -0.64
CA LEU A 133 2.86 -3.65 0.43
C LEU A 133 4.33 -3.43 0.03
N GLU A 134 4.69 -3.76 -1.21
CA GLU A 134 6.03 -3.53 -1.74
C GLU A 134 6.34 -2.02 -1.85
N PHE A 135 5.39 -1.22 -2.31
CA PHE A 135 5.53 0.23 -2.37
C PHE A 135 5.79 0.83 -0.98
N ILE A 136 5.00 0.45 0.04
CA ILE A 136 5.19 0.91 1.42
C ILE A 136 6.55 0.46 1.95
N ALA A 137 6.92 -0.81 1.73
CA ALA A 137 8.22 -1.32 2.16
C ALA A 137 9.37 -0.54 1.54
N ASN A 138 9.30 -0.25 0.24
CA ASN A 138 10.32 0.51 -0.49
C ASN A 138 10.36 1.98 -0.06
N LYS A 139 9.21 2.63 0.13
CA LYS A 139 9.07 4.02 0.61
C LYS A 139 9.79 4.25 1.95
N TYR A 140 9.75 3.26 2.83
CA TYR A 140 10.37 3.31 4.16
C TYR A 140 11.67 2.51 4.28
N SER A 141 12.26 2.13 3.16
CA SER A 141 13.57 1.47 3.10
C SER A 141 14.62 2.42 2.54
N LEU A 142 15.83 2.29 3.06
CA LEU A 142 16.99 3.03 2.62
C LEU A 142 17.89 2.12 1.77
N PHE A 143 18.18 2.58 0.55
CA PHE A 143 19.05 1.90 -0.39
C PHE A 143 20.22 2.78 -0.82
N ILE A 144 21.38 2.16 -1.04
CA ILE A 144 22.47 2.72 -1.84
C ILE A 144 22.10 2.55 -3.31
N GLU A 145 22.20 3.62 -4.09
CA GLU A 145 21.73 3.68 -5.47
C GLU A 145 22.85 3.97 -6.47
N ASN A 146 24.05 4.31 -6.00
CA ASN A 146 25.21 4.51 -6.85
C ASN A 146 26.54 4.19 -6.14
N GLU A 147 27.63 4.17 -6.91
CA GLU A 147 28.98 3.86 -6.43
C GLU A 147 29.52 4.87 -5.40
N ASN A 148 29.18 6.16 -5.55
CA ASN A 148 29.63 7.20 -4.63
C ASN A 148 28.98 7.06 -3.25
N GLN A 149 27.69 6.75 -3.21
CA GLN A 149 26.96 6.40 -1.99
C GLN A 149 27.56 5.15 -1.34
N GLN A 150 27.93 4.14 -2.13
CA GLN A 150 28.57 2.93 -1.61
C GLN A 150 29.93 3.22 -0.99
N LEU A 151 30.75 4.00 -1.69
CA LEU A 151 32.08 4.39 -1.22
C LEU A 151 31.98 5.20 0.07
N ALA A 152 31.10 6.20 0.10
CA ALA A 152 30.84 7.03 1.28
C ALA A 152 30.35 6.19 2.45
N TYR A 153 29.38 5.29 2.22
CA TYR A 153 28.89 4.37 3.24
C TYR A 153 30.01 3.54 3.86
N ASN A 154 30.84 2.91 3.03
CA ASN A 154 31.95 2.09 3.49
C ASN A 154 32.95 2.90 4.33
N LYS A 155 33.26 4.13 3.93
CA LYS A 155 34.17 5.02 4.67
C LYS A 155 33.58 5.49 6.00
N LEU A 156 32.30 5.84 6.03
CA LEU A 156 31.62 6.22 7.26
C LEU A 156 31.51 5.04 8.24
N LYS A 157 31.27 3.81 7.75
CA LYS A 157 31.33 2.59 8.57
C LYS A 157 32.73 2.30 9.13
N GLU A 158 33.78 2.60 8.37
CA GLU A 158 35.17 2.50 8.83
C GLU A 158 35.45 3.50 9.98
N ILE A 159 34.98 4.73 9.84
CA ILE A 159 35.07 5.77 10.87
C ILE A 159 34.30 5.36 12.13
N GLU A 160 33.06 4.86 11.99
CA GLU A 160 32.25 4.32 13.09
C GLU A 160 33.03 3.27 13.90
N ARG A 161 33.64 2.29 13.21
CA ARG A 161 34.43 1.23 13.83
C ARG A 161 35.62 1.81 14.61
N LEU A 162 36.45 2.62 13.95
CA LEU A 162 37.65 3.21 14.56
C LEU A 162 37.32 4.07 15.78
N MET A 163 36.25 4.87 15.72
CA MET A 163 35.84 5.68 16.87
C MET A 163 35.37 4.83 18.05
N ASN A 164 34.60 3.76 17.79
CA ASN A 164 34.17 2.86 18.85
C ASN A 164 35.37 2.11 19.48
N GLU A 165 36.36 1.72 18.68
CA GLU A 165 37.63 1.17 19.18
C GLU A 165 38.37 2.15 20.08
N ILE A 166 38.56 3.40 19.64
CA ILE A 166 39.20 4.45 20.46
C ILE A 166 38.41 4.66 21.77
N ASN A 167 37.08 4.73 21.69
CA ASN A 167 36.21 4.87 22.86
C ASN A 167 36.29 3.71 23.85
N SER A 168 36.71 2.51 23.41
CA SER A 168 36.98 1.39 24.31
C SER A 168 38.31 1.50 25.05
N LEU A 169 39.27 2.25 24.50
CA LEU A 169 40.64 2.40 25.03
C LEU A 169 40.79 3.59 25.99
N GLN A 170 39.87 4.56 25.96
CA GLN A 170 39.97 5.80 26.73
C GLN A 170 38.85 5.92 27.79
N GLY A 171 39.19 6.51 28.94
CA GLY A 171 38.22 6.75 30.02
C GLY A 171 37.17 7.85 29.71
N ARG A 172 37.46 8.75 28.75
CA ARG A 172 36.55 9.81 28.31
C ARG A 172 36.11 9.56 26.87
N LYS A 173 34.85 9.17 26.67
CA LYS A 173 34.30 8.89 25.33
C LYS A 173 34.29 10.16 24.45
N ILE A 174 34.70 10.01 23.18
CA ILE A 174 34.45 10.99 22.11
C ILE A 174 32.93 11.18 22.01
N SER A 175 32.48 12.43 22.19
CA SER A 175 31.07 12.79 22.10
C SER A 175 30.70 13.16 20.67
N LEU A 176 29.38 13.23 20.45
CA LEU A 176 28.78 13.63 19.18
C LEU A 176 29.08 15.10 18.86
N ASP A 177 29.33 15.94 19.87
CA ASP A 177 29.58 17.40 19.80
C ASP A 177 30.80 17.84 18.96
N MET A 178 31.47 16.91 18.27
CA MET A 178 32.48 17.17 17.24
C MET A 178 31.81 17.33 15.86
N GLU A 179 32.58 17.67 14.82
CA GLU A 179 32.13 17.84 13.42
C GLU A 179 31.49 16.58 12.77
N LEU A 180 31.22 15.53 13.57
CA LEU A 180 30.67 14.26 13.14
C LEU A 180 29.17 14.11 13.42
N ASN A 181 28.55 15.08 14.09
CA ASN A 181 27.12 15.14 14.38
C ASN A 181 26.23 14.91 13.16
N ASP A 182 26.65 15.42 12.00
CA ASP A 182 25.86 15.34 10.77
C ASP A 182 25.81 13.91 10.20
N PHE A 183 26.74 13.05 10.57
CA PHE A 183 26.92 11.70 10.00
C PHE A 183 26.65 10.59 11.02
N MET A 184 26.61 10.89 12.31
CA MET A 184 26.62 9.90 13.38
C MET A 184 25.52 10.17 14.40
N LYS A 185 24.96 9.10 14.97
CA LYS A 185 24.02 9.11 16.08
C LYS A 185 24.49 8.16 17.19
N LYS A 186 23.95 8.33 18.39
CA LYS A 186 24.17 7.37 19.49
C LYS A 186 23.06 6.32 19.46
N ASP A 187 23.45 5.06 19.63
CA ASP A 187 22.49 3.98 19.88
C ASP A 187 22.06 3.95 21.36
N SER A 188 21.18 2.99 21.70
CA SER A 188 20.70 2.79 23.08
C SER A 188 21.80 2.40 24.07
N ASN A 189 22.97 1.96 23.59
CA ASN A 189 24.14 1.60 24.40
C ASN A 189 25.17 2.74 24.45
N HIS A 190 24.82 3.93 23.95
CA HIS A 190 25.71 5.09 23.81
C HIS A 190 26.94 4.83 22.93
N LEU A 191 26.87 3.87 22.01
CA LEU A 191 27.85 3.67 20.95
C LEU A 191 27.56 4.60 19.78
N LEU A 192 28.61 5.04 19.09
CA LEU A 192 28.45 5.83 17.88
C LEU A 192 28.03 4.89 16.75
N LYS A 193 27.02 5.29 15.99
CA LYS A 193 26.47 4.58 14.84
C LYS A 193 26.26 5.57 13.70
N LEU A 194 26.57 5.17 12.47
CA LEU A 194 26.24 5.96 11.29
C LEU A 194 24.74 6.29 11.23
N ASP A 195 24.41 7.54 10.96
CA ASP A 195 23.08 7.89 10.50
C ASP A 195 22.95 7.61 9.00
N SER A 196 22.38 6.45 8.69
CA SER A 196 22.31 5.93 7.33
C SER A 196 21.64 6.91 6.35
N HIS A 197 20.70 7.75 6.78
CA HIS A 197 20.02 8.72 5.91
C HIS A 197 20.98 9.71 5.25
N PHE A 198 22.09 10.03 5.93
CA PHE A 198 23.09 10.97 5.42
C PHE A 198 23.73 10.51 4.11
N ILE A 199 23.75 9.20 3.84
CA ILE A 199 24.34 8.62 2.61
C ILE A 199 23.67 9.20 1.35
N LYS A 200 22.40 9.61 1.43
CA LYS A 200 21.68 10.20 0.29
C LYS A 200 22.22 11.55 -0.16
N SER A 201 23.06 12.21 0.64
CA SER A 201 23.71 13.48 0.28
C SER A 201 24.83 13.31 -0.76
N PHE A 202 25.39 12.11 -0.89
CA PHE A 202 26.45 11.81 -1.86
C PHE A 202 25.86 11.48 -3.23
N LYS A 203 26.35 12.19 -4.26
CA LYS A 203 25.90 12.06 -5.64
C LYS A 203 26.88 11.21 -6.43
#